data_AF-A0A955WNA5-F1
#
_entry.id   AF-A0A955WNA5-F1
#
_cell.length_a   1.000
_cell.length_b   1.000
_cell.length_c   1.000
_cell.angle_alpha   90.00
_cell.angle_beta   90.00
_cell.angle_gamma   90.00
#
_symmetry.space_group_name_H-M   'P 1'
#
loop_
_entity.id
_entity.type
_entity.pdbx_description
1 polymer ?
#
loop_
_entity_poly.entity_id
_entity_poly.type
_entity_poly.pdbx_seq_one_letter_code
_entity_poly.pdbx_strand_id
1 'polypeptide(L)'
;MRIAVAVVALIAFTACEEAEPTYTDGLPGRPPASTWIAIEPGGDTICSRGTDYRFFVRGGDPHRVIIDFQGGGACWDASTCSSAGSLFSEEVGQLSTFTGYLDSGVLGGIFDDAGEFADWTIVHVPYCTGDVHWGNARAEYGPGLAIEHR
;
A
#
# COMPACT_ATOMS: atom_id res chain seq x y z
N MET A 1 -4.95 -9.42 -70.19
CA MET A 1 -5.05 -10.09 -68.87
C MET A 1 -4.01 -9.44 -67.96
N ARG A 2 -4.42 -8.53 -67.07
CA ARG A 2 -3.52 -7.75 -66.20
C ARG A 2 -3.54 -8.39 -64.81
N ILE A 3 -2.40 -8.92 -64.37
CA ILE A 3 -2.21 -9.47 -63.03
C ILE A 3 -1.97 -8.30 -62.08
N ALA A 4 -2.86 -8.09 -61.12
CA ALA A 4 -2.68 -7.12 -60.05
C ALA A 4 -1.98 -7.83 -58.87
N VAL A 5 -0.77 -7.41 -58.53
CA VAL A 5 -0.05 -7.86 -57.34
C VAL A 5 -0.46 -6.95 -56.19
N ALA A 6 -1.14 -7.50 -55.19
CA ALA A 6 -1.48 -6.79 -53.96
C ALA A 6 -0.28 -6.83 -53.01
N VAL A 7 0.30 -5.67 -52.72
CA VAL A 7 1.35 -5.49 -51.71
C VAL A 7 0.66 -5.32 -50.36
N VAL A 8 0.77 -6.33 -49.49
CA VAL A 8 0.32 -6.24 -48.10
C VAL A 8 1.43 -5.56 -47.30
N ALA A 9 1.21 -4.31 -46.90
CA ALA A 9 2.12 -3.59 -46.01
C ALA A 9 1.93 -4.12 -44.58
N LEU A 10 2.94 -4.83 -44.07
CA LEU A 10 2.99 -5.28 -42.68
C LEU A 10 3.35 -4.06 -41.81
N ILE A 11 2.34 -3.41 -41.23
CA ILE A 11 2.56 -2.32 -40.26
C ILE A 11 2.96 -2.97 -38.94
N ALA A 12 4.24 -2.93 -38.62
CA ALA A 12 4.71 -3.28 -37.29
C ALA A 12 4.21 -2.20 -36.31
N PHE A 13 3.21 -2.56 -35.49
CA PHE A 13 2.88 -1.79 -34.30
C PHE A 13 4.04 -1.94 -33.32
N THR A 14 5.03 -1.04 -33.40
CA THR A 14 5.93 -0.81 -32.28
C THR A 14 5.07 -0.26 -31.14
N ALA A 15 4.73 -1.13 -30.18
CA ALA A 15 4.18 -0.71 -28.91
C ALA A 15 5.13 0.34 -28.35
N CYS A 16 4.62 1.55 -28.15
CA CYS A 16 5.33 2.58 -27.41
C CYS A 16 5.30 2.11 -25.95
N GLU A 17 6.31 1.36 -25.53
CA GLU A 17 6.52 1.04 -24.13
C GLU A 17 6.83 2.38 -23.46
N GLU A 18 5.84 2.97 -22.79
CA GLU A 18 6.07 4.16 -21.98
C GLU A 18 7.13 3.79 -20.95
N ALA A 19 8.28 4.48 -21.02
CA ALA A 19 9.34 4.24 -20.07
C ALA A 19 8.82 4.57 -18.67
N GLU A 20 8.72 3.56 -17.81
CA GLU A 20 8.35 3.74 -16.41
C GLU A 20 9.33 4.75 -15.77
N PRO A 21 8.84 5.74 -15.01
CA PRO A 21 9.70 6.71 -14.37
C PRO A 21 10.65 6.00 -13.39
N THR A 22 11.96 6.21 -13.56
CA THR A 22 12.98 5.70 -12.63
C THR A 22 13.12 6.66 -11.46
N TYR A 23 12.87 6.19 -10.25
CA TYR A 23 13.12 6.96 -9.03
C TYR A 23 14.39 6.46 -8.32
N THR A 24 15.12 7.35 -7.65
CA THR A 24 16.45 7.07 -7.05
C THR A 24 16.39 6.93 -5.54
N ASP A 25 15.24 6.56 -4.98
CA ASP A 25 15.04 6.34 -3.54
C ASP A 25 15.42 4.94 -3.06
N GLY A 26 15.67 4.00 -3.97
CA GLY A 26 15.96 2.62 -3.63
C GLY A 26 14.71 1.80 -3.28
N LEU A 27 13.51 2.34 -3.47
CA LEU A 27 12.27 1.57 -3.36
C LEU A 27 12.08 0.71 -4.61
N PRO A 28 11.38 -0.44 -4.49
CA PRO A 28 11.08 -1.24 -5.66
C PRO A 28 10.21 -0.45 -6.63
N GLY A 29 10.39 -0.75 -7.92
CA GLY A 29 9.53 -0.21 -8.96
C GLY A 29 8.08 -0.68 -8.79
N ARG A 30 7.23 -0.16 -9.68
CA ARG A 30 5.82 -0.49 -9.71
C ARG A 30 5.59 -2.01 -9.79
N PRO A 31 4.65 -2.58 -9.00
CA PRO A 31 4.36 -4.00 -9.07
C PRO A 31 3.69 -4.36 -10.40
N PRO A 32 3.86 -5.60 -10.91
CA PRO A 32 3.04 -6.12 -12.00
C PRO A 32 1.54 -6.07 -11.67
N ALA A 33 0.71 -6.02 -12.71
CA ALA A 33 -0.75 -5.99 -12.56
C ALA A 33 -1.25 -7.13 -11.64
N SER A 34 -2.18 -6.78 -10.74
CA SER A 34 -2.79 -7.67 -9.74
C SER A 34 -1.81 -8.32 -8.74
N THR A 35 -0.54 -7.91 -8.75
CA THR A 35 0.48 -8.42 -7.82
C THR A 35 0.63 -7.47 -6.64
N TRP A 36 0.56 -8.01 -5.42
CA TRP A 36 0.84 -7.27 -4.20
C TRP A 36 2.33 -7.36 -3.82
N ILE A 37 2.91 -6.23 -3.39
CA ILE A 37 4.22 -6.18 -2.73
C ILE A 37 4.14 -5.36 -1.44
N ALA A 38 5.09 -5.58 -0.54
CA ALA A 38 5.34 -4.70 0.58
C ALA A 38 6.40 -3.66 0.20
N ILE A 39 6.17 -2.42 0.61
CA ILE A 39 7.13 -1.33 0.52
C ILE A 39 7.57 -0.98 1.93
N GLU A 40 8.89 -0.99 2.16
CA GLU A 40 9.52 -0.56 3.40
C GLU A 40 10.20 0.79 3.14
N PRO A 41 9.52 1.92 3.44
CA PRO A 41 10.02 3.25 3.09
C PRO A 41 11.30 3.64 3.82
N GLY A 42 11.58 3.03 4.98
CA GLY A 42 12.75 3.34 5.80
C GLY A 42 12.77 4.79 6.30
N GLY A 43 13.97 5.30 6.61
CA GLY A 43 14.11 6.64 7.19
C GLY A 43 13.48 6.73 8.57
N ASP A 44 12.66 7.77 8.80
CA ASP A 44 12.02 8.04 10.09
C ASP A 44 10.61 7.40 10.23
N THR A 45 10.15 6.63 9.23
CA THR A 45 8.83 5.98 9.29
C THR A 45 8.81 4.85 10.29
N ILE A 46 7.94 4.91 11.29
CA ILE A 46 7.96 3.99 12.43
C ILE A 46 6.57 3.86 13.03
N CYS A 47 6.25 2.67 13.56
CA CYS A 47 5.01 2.48 14.30
C CYS A 47 5.09 3.03 15.72
N SER A 48 3.94 3.14 16.38
CA SER A 48 3.78 3.63 17.76
C SER A 48 4.72 3.04 18.80
N ARG A 49 5.11 1.77 18.63
CA ARG A 49 6.01 1.03 19.53
C ARG A 49 7.46 0.98 19.07
N GLY A 50 7.81 1.72 18.02
CA GLY A 50 9.16 1.71 17.48
C GLY A 50 9.45 0.58 16.49
N THR A 51 8.43 -0.16 16.06
CA THR A 51 8.59 -1.23 15.05
C THR A 51 8.62 -0.64 13.63
N ASP A 52 9.25 -1.37 12.72
CA ASP A 52 9.38 -0.94 11.32
C ASP A 52 8.02 -0.77 10.65
N TYR A 53 7.86 0.32 9.90
CA TYR A 53 6.68 0.58 9.11
C TYR A 53 6.79 -0.04 7.71
N ARG A 54 5.65 -0.48 7.16
CA ARG A 54 5.51 -0.87 5.76
C ARG A 54 4.08 -0.61 5.27
N PHE A 55 3.93 -0.49 3.96
CA PHE A 55 2.62 -0.41 3.30
C PHE A 55 2.56 -1.39 2.13
N PHE A 56 1.36 -1.66 1.63
CA PHE A 56 1.16 -2.69 0.59
C PHE A 56 0.65 -2.05 -0.70
N VAL A 57 1.20 -2.48 -1.83
CA VAL A 57 0.84 -1.95 -3.15
C VAL A 57 0.46 -3.07 -4.09
N ARG A 58 -0.72 -2.97 -4.70
CA ARG A 58 -1.16 -3.80 -5.83
C ARG A 58 -0.92 -3.06 -7.14
N GLY A 59 -0.23 -3.70 -8.08
CA GLY A 59 -0.07 -3.14 -9.42
C GLY A 59 -1.40 -3.10 -10.20
N GLY A 60 -1.58 -2.08 -11.05
CA GLY A 60 -2.80 -1.88 -11.87
C GLY A 60 -2.58 -0.88 -13.00
N ASP A 61 -3.43 0.14 -13.13
CA ASP A 61 -3.25 1.33 -13.99
C ASP A 61 -2.67 2.50 -13.17
N PRO A 62 -1.57 3.17 -13.61
CA PRO A 62 -0.88 4.17 -12.80
C PRO A 62 -1.61 5.52 -12.79
N HIS A 63 -2.56 5.71 -13.71
CA HIS A 63 -3.40 6.89 -13.79
C HIS A 63 -4.70 6.74 -12.98
N ARG A 64 -4.94 5.56 -12.42
CA ARG A 64 -6.10 5.22 -11.59
C ARG A 64 -5.64 4.60 -10.28
N VAL A 65 -5.49 5.45 -9.27
CA VAL A 65 -4.91 5.09 -7.97
C VAL A 65 -5.92 5.25 -6.86
N ILE A 66 -6.07 4.22 -6.03
CA ILE A 66 -6.73 4.27 -4.73
C ILE A 66 -5.67 4.24 -3.64
N ILE A 67 -5.78 5.13 -2.66
CA ILE A 67 -5.00 5.09 -1.43
C ILE A 67 -5.99 4.82 -0.30
N ASP A 68 -5.93 3.63 0.27
CA ASP A 68 -6.77 3.17 1.37
C ASP A 68 -6.03 3.30 2.70
N PHE A 69 -6.62 4.03 3.64
CA PHE A 69 -6.07 4.22 4.98
C PHE A 69 -6.80 3.31 5.95
N GLN A 70 -6.08 2.33 6.52
CA GLN A 70 -6.64 1.43 7.52
C GLN A 70 -7.18 2.24 8.72
N GLY A 71 -8.37 1.88 9.22
CA GLY A 71 -8.89 2.41 10.47
C GLY A 71 -8.38 1.65 11.71
N GLY A 72 -9.05 1.86 12.84
CA GLY A 72 -8.82 1.08 14.06
C GLY A 72 -8.47 1.91 15.29
N GLY A 73 -9.34 2.85 15.68
CA GLY A 73 -9.24 3.61 16.94
C GLY A 73 -8.01 4.51 17.08
N ALA A 74 -7.68 4.92 18.31
CA ALA A 74 -6.63 5.90 18.61
C ALA A 74 -6.26 5.87 20.11
N CYS A 75 -5.16 6.55 20.46
CA CYS A 75 -4.79 6.79 21.85
C CYS A 75 -4.30 8.23 22.06
N TRP A 76 -4.54 8.81 23.24
CA TRP A 76 -4.20 10.21 23.54
C TRP A 76 -3.83 10.45 25.02
N ASP A 77 -3.83 9.42 25.85
CA ASP A 77 -3.46 9.47 27.25
C ASP A 77 -2.87 8.13 27.73
N ALA A 78 -2.38 8.09 28.97
CA ALA A 78 -1.79 6.90 29.57
C ALA A 78 -2.72 5.67 29.51
N SER A 79 -4.02 5.87 29.73
CA SER A 79 -4.99 4.78 29.83
C SER A 79 -5.29 4.16 28.47
N THR A 80 -5.42 5.00 27.44
CA THR A 80 -5.69 4.58 26.07
C THR A 80 -4.42 4.03 25.41
N CYS A 81 -3.26 4.63 25.67
CA CYS A 81 -2.00 4.22 25.08
C CYS A 81 -1.37 3.00 25.78
N SER A 82 -1.78 2.62 26.98
CA SER A 82 -1.30 1.39 27.65
C SER A 82 -2.04 0.12 27.22
N SER A 83 -3.16 0.27 26.51
CA SER A 83 -4.07 -0.83 26.20
C SER A 83 -3.65 -1.53 24.91
N ALA A 84 -2.60 -2.35 25.01
CA ALA A 84 -1.91 -2.88 23.84
C ALA A 84 -2.81 -3.70 22.92
N GLY A 85 -2.86 -3.32 21.64
CA GLY A 85 -3.62 -3.99 20.59
C GLY A 85 -5.14 -3.96 20.72
N SER A 86 -5.70 -3.32 21.75
CA SER A 86 -7.16 -3.31 21.99
C SER A 86 -7.86 -2.05 21.48
N LEU A 87 -7.14 -0.92 21.41
CA LEU A 87 -7.68 0.36 20.94
C LEU A 87 -7.13 0.79 19.59
N PHE A 88 -5.94 0.31 19.22
CA PHE A 88 -5.33 0.51 17.92
C PHE A 88 -4.25 -0.55 17.67
N SER A 89 -3.87 -0.76 16.41
CA SER A 89 -2.77 -1.66 16.07
C SER A 89 -1.43 -1.01 16.42
N GLU A 90 -0.49 -1.77 16.94
CA GLU A 90 0.80 -1.23 17.40
C GLU A 90 1.96 -1.48 16.42
N GLU A 91 1.71 -2.32 15.42
CA GLU A 91 2.67 -2.74 14.42
C GLU A 91 1.96 -2.99 13.09
N VAL A 92 2.74 -3.00 12.01
CA VAL A 92 2.26 -3.49 10.72
C VAL A 92 2.50 -4.99 10.61
N GLY A 93 1.47 -5.72 10.18
CA GLY A 93 1.57 -7.15 9.88
C GLY A 93 2.48 -7.45 8.67
N GLN A 94 2.56 -8.73 8.31
CA GLN A 94 3.24 -9.15 7.09
C GLN A 94 2.28 -9.05 5.89
N LEU A 95 2.84 -8.90 4.69
CA LEU A 95 2.06 -8.94 3.45
C LEU A 95 1.22 -10.22 3.35
N SER A 96 1.76 -11.37 3.75
CA SER A 96 1.07 -12.66 3.74
C SER A 96 -0.18 -12.69 4.61
N THR A 97 -0.17 -11.99 5.75
CA THR A 97 -1.35 -11.85 6.61
C THR A 97 -2.41 -10.99 5.93
N PHE A 98 -1.99 -9.86 5.35
CA PHE A 98 -2.89 -8.98 4.62
C PHE A 98 -3.54 -9.68 3.41
N THR A 99 -2.74 -10.32 2.55
CA THR A 99 -3.26 -11.07 1.40
C THR A 99 -4.12 -12.26 1.85
N GLY A 100 -3.80 -12.90 2.99
CA GLY A 100 -4.65 -13.93 3.57
C GLY A 100 -6.05 -13.43 3.96
N TYR A 101 -6.20 -12.17 4.38
CA TYR A 101 -7.51 -11.55 4.62
C TYR A 101 -8.27 -11.25 3.33
N LEU A 102 -7.57 -10.91 2.24
CA LEU A 102 -8.17 -10.77 0.91
C LEU A 102 -8.66 -12.14 0.41
N ASP A 103 -7.79 -13.15 0.45
CA ASP A 103 -8.07 -14.50 -0.07
C ASP A 103 -9.21 -15.19 0.68
N SER A 104 -9.37 -14.90 1.98
CA SER A 104 -10.46 -15.42 2.80
C SER A 104 -11.76 -14.60 2.70
N GLY A 105 -11.74 -13.47 1.99
CA GLY A 105 -12.89 -12.57 1.86
C GLY A 105 -13.23 -11.79 3.13
N VAL A 106 -12.33 -11.75 4.11
CA VAL A 106 -12.46 -10.88 5.30
C VAL A 106 -12.38 -9.41 4.89
N LEU A 107 -11.50 -9.13 3.93
CA LEU A 107 -11.39 -7.84 3.26
C LEU A 107 -11.87 -8.01 1.81
N GLY A 108 -12.72 -7.10 1.35
CA GLY A 108 -13.27 -7.10 -0.01
C GLY A 108 -13.67 -5.68 -0.44
N GLY A 109 -14.55 -5.57 -1.43
CA GLY A 109 -14.99 -4.28 -1.97
C GLY A 109 -13.91 -3.68 -2.86
N ILE A 110 -13.19 -2.66 -2.40
CA ILE A 110 -12.15 -2.01 -3.22
C ILE A 110 -11.03 -2.98 -3.62
N PHE A 111 -10.83 -4.05 -2.85
CA PHE A 111 -9.81 -5.06 -3.09
C PHE A 111 -10.25 -6.21 -4.00
N ASP A 112 -11.53 -6.27 -4.40
CA ASP A 112 -12.06 -7.39 -5.17
C ASP A 112 -11.43 -7.47 -6.57
N ASP A 113 -10.82 -8.61 -6.90
CA ASP A 113 -10.12 -8.82 -8.19
C ASP A 113 -11.06 -8.90 -9.41
N ALA A 114 -12.37 -8.96 -9.19
CA ALA A 114 -13.40 -8.93 -10.24
C ALA A 114 -14.33 -7.70 -10.12
N GLY A 115 -13.99 -6.74 -9.26
CA GLY A 115 -14.79 -5.54 -9.02
C GLY A 115 -14.51 -4.39 -9.99
N GLU A 116 -15.17 -3.25 -9.76
CA GLU A 116 -14.97 -2.00 -10.53
C GLU A 116 -13.52 -1.49 -10.50
N PHE A 117 -12.77 -1.88 -9.46
CA PHE A 117 -11.40 -1.45 -9.23
C PHE A 117 -10.35 -2.54 -9.51
N ALA A 118 -10.73 -3.63 -10.19
CA ALA A 118 -9.83 -4.77 -10.44
C ALA A 118 -8.53 -4.38 -11.17
N ASP A 119 -8.59 -3.39 -12.06
CA ASP A 119 -7.45 -2.90 -12.83
C ASP A 119 -6.80 -1.63 -12.25
N TRP A 120 -7.25 -1.14 -11.09
CA TRP A 120 -6.67 0.04 -10.45
C TRP A 120 -5.41 -0.31 -9.67
N THR A 121 -4.48 0.64 -9.58
CA THR A 121 -3.38 0.57 -8.61
C THR A 121 -3.96 0.84 -7.23
N ILE A 122 -3.68 -0.02 -6.26
CA ILE A 122 -4.15 0.15 -4.89
C ILE A 122 -2.95 0.25 -3.96
N VAL A 123 -2.91 1.31 -3.17
CA VAL A 123 -1.99 1.47 -2.05
C VAL A 123 -2.79 1.32 -0.77
N HIS A 124 -2.56 0.24 -0.02
CA HIS A 124 -3.11 0.09 1.32
C HIS A 124 -2.08 0.58 2.32
N VAL A 125 -2.50 1.50 3.19
CA VAL A 125 -1.70 2.17 4.22
C VAL A 125 -2.15 1.62 5.58
N PRO A 126 -1.45 0.61 6.14
CA PRO A 126 -1.72 0.12 7.47
C PRO A 126 -1.56 1.22 8.52
N TYR A 127 -2.37 1.13 9.57
CA TYR A 127 -2.38 2.08 10.67
C TYR A 127 -1.79 1.44 11.91
N CYS A 128 -0.67 1.98 12.41
CA CYS A 128 0.03 1.45 13.58
C CYS A 128 0.48 2.52 14.58
N THR A 129 -0.04 3.74 14.45
CA THR A 129 0.50 4.97 15.08
C THR A 129 -0.40 5.51 16.20
N GLY A 130 -1.65 5.07 16.28
CA GLY A 130 -2.59 5.49 17.33
C GLY A 130 -3.05 6.95 17.23
N ASP A 131 -2.78 7.63 16.11
CA ASP A 131 -2.98 9.07 15.90
C ASP A 131 -3.90 9.44 14.72
N VAL A 132 -4.70 8.50 14.24
CA VAL A 132 -5.60 8.64 13.09
C VAL A 132 -4.95 9.17 11.80
N HIS A 133 -3.66 8.83 11.57
CA HIS A 133 -2.85 9.25 10.42
C HIS A 133 -2.53 10.75 10.39
N TRP A 134 -2.58 11.44 11.53
CA TRP A 134 -2.37 12.90 11.59
C TRP A 134 -1.09 13.32 12.34
N GLY A 135 -0.45 12.37 13.03
CA GLY A 135 0.58 12.67 14.02
C GLY A 135 1.92 13.03 13.38
N ASN A 136 2.72 13.81 14.12
CA ASN A 136 4.16 13.91 13.88
C ASN A 136 4.87 14.28 15.19
N ALA A 137 4.71 13.43 16.21
CA ALA A 137 5.23 13.69 17.55
C ALA A 137 5.57 12.40 18.29
N ARG A 138 6.53 12.49 19.20
CA ARG A 138 6.73 11.49 20.25
C ARG A 138 6.11 11.99 21.55
N ALA A 139 5.31 11.17 22.21
CA ALA A 139 4.68 11.50 23.49
C ALA A 139 5.05 10.48 24.58
N GLU A 140 5.33 10.99 25.78
CA GLU A 140 5.60 10.17 26.97
C GLU A 140 4.34 10.21 27.86
N TYR A 141 3.61 9.09 27.93
CA TYR A 141 2.36 8.98 28.67
C TYR A 141 2.51 8.34 30.06
N GLY A 142 3.73 7.98 30.45
CA GLY A 142 4.03 7.42 31.76
C GLY A 142 5.40 6.75 31.79
N PRO A 143 5.85 6.25 32.96
CA PRO A 143 7.11 5.54 33.06
C PRO A 143 7.17 4.34 32.10
N GLY A 144 8.07 4.39 31.12
CA GLY A 144 8.23 3.34 30.11
C GLY A 144 7.14 3.31 29.03
N LEU A 145 6.29 4.33 28.94
CA LEU A 145 5.22 4.42 27.95
C LEU A 145 5.46 5.61 27.00
N ALA A 146 6.42 5.41 26.09
CA ALA A 146 6.65 6.29 24.95
C ALA A 146 5.83 5.81 23.74
N ILE A 147 5.22 6.75 23.01
CA ILE A 147 4.47 6.48 21.78
C ILE A 147 5.00 7.39 20.67
N GLU A 148 5.28 6.80 19.51
CA GLU A 148 5.55 7.53 18.26
C GLU A 148 4.24 7.71 17.47
N HIS A 149 3.72 8.94 17.43
CA HIS A 149 2.58 9.34 16.60
C HIS A 149 3.13 9.96 15.31
N ARG A 150 3.53 9.15 14.31
CA ARG A 150 4.23 9.60 13.09
C ARG A 150 3.92 8.74 11.87
#